data_AF-A0A0P7B4R6-F1
#
_entry.id   AF-A0A0P7B4R6-F1
#
_cell.length_a   1.000
_cell.length_b   1.000
_cell.length_c   1.000
_cell.angle_alpha   90.00
_cell.angle_beta   90.00
_cell.angle_gamma   90.00
#
_symmetry.space_group_name_H-M   'P 1'
#
loop_
_entity.id
_entity.type
_entity.pdbx_description
1 polymer ?
#
loop_
_entity_poly.entity_id
_entity_poly.type
_entity_poly.pdbx_seq_one_letter_code
_entity_poly.pdbx_strand_id
1 'polypeptide(L)'
;MPAKNSIVLFFKVLAHPFNPKQKQIAMFGLFKKKTEVEKLQEKYQKLMKEAFDLSKVNRSEGDKKYAEADAVQKKIEELTGK
;
A
#
# COMPACT_ATOMS: atom_id res chain seq x y z
N MET A 1 -37.10 -4.51 43.63
CA MET A 1 -35.73 -4.15 43.20
C MET A 1 -35.59 -4.41 41.70
N PRO A 2 -35.57 -3.38 40.84
CA PRO A 2 -35.11 -3.51 39.46
C PRO A 2 -33.78 -2.75 39.28
N ALA A 3 -32.69 -3.51 39.15
CA ALA A 3 -31.37 -2.98 38.84
C ALA A 3 -31.28 -2.64 37.33
N LYS A 4 -31.39 -1.34 37.04
CA LYS A 4 -30.51 -0.59 36.13
C LYS A 4 -30.31 -1.18 34.71
N ASN A 5 -31.27 -0.90 33.85
CA ASN A 5 -31.15 -0.77 32.38
C ASN A 5 -30.13 0.33 31.95
N SER A 6 -28.88 0.31 32.42
CA SER A 6 -27.92 1.43 32.21
C SER A 6 -26.52 1.03 31.74
N ILE A 7 -26.33 -0.19 31.24
CA ILE A 7 -25.00 -0.62 30.72
C ILE A 7 -25.02 -1.10 29.27
N VAL A 8 -26.20 -1.31 28.70
CA VAL A 8 -26.33 -1.77 27.30
C VAL A 8 -26.34 -0.61 26.30
N LEU A 9 -26.48 0.65 26.76
CA LEU A 9 -26.54 1.83 25.89
C LEU A 9 -25.18 2.50 25.61
N PHE A 10 -24.09 2.07 26.27
CA PHE A 10 -22.77 2.70 26.12
C PHE A 10 -21.82 1.94 25.18
N PHE A 11 -22.15 0.70 24.81
CA PHE A 11 -21.35 -0.11 23.86
C PHE A 11 -21.82 -0.05 22.40
N LYS A 12 -22.93 0.64 22.11
CA LYS A 12 -23.50 0.75 20.76
C LYS A 12 -23.01 1.97 19.96
N VAL A 13 -22.16 2.83 20.54
CA VAL A 13 -21.71 4.12 19.93
C VAL A 13 -20.28 4.05 19.37
N LEU A 14 -19.61 2.89 19.37
CA LEU A 14 -18.28 2.75 18.75
C LEU A 14 -18.11 1.50 17.89
N ALA A 15 -19.22 0.96 17.40
CA ALA A 15 -19.22 -0.02 16.31
C ALA A 15 -19.78 0.67 15.06
N HIS A 16 -18.95 1.48 14.40
CA HIS A 16 -19.15 1.68 12.97
C HIS A 16 -19.05 0.28 12.33
N PRO A 17 -20.02 -0.15 11.51
CA PRO A 17 -19.84 -1.36 10.73
C PRO A 17 -18.61 -1.14 9.85
N PHE A 18 -17.55 -1.90 10.12
CA PHE A 18 -16.45 -2.08 9.18
C PHE A 18 -17.08 -2.48 7.85
N ASN A 19 -17.02 -1.56 6.87
CA ASN A 19 -17.55 -1.76 5.53
C ASN A 19 -16.43 -2.38 4.70
N PRO A 20 -16.44 -3.70 4.42
CA PRO A 20 -15.32 -4.41 3.79
C PRO A 20 -15.30 -4.23 2.26
N LYS A 21 -15.71 -3.07 1.74
CA LYS A 21 -15.75 -2.79 0.30
C LYS A 21 -14.64 -1.82 -0.09
N GLN A 22 -13.39 -2.32 -0.16
CA GLN A 22 -12.40 -1.97 -1.20
C GLN A 22 -11.00 -2.40 -0.77
N LYS A 23 -10.70 -3.69 -0.96
CA LYS A 23 -9.37 -4.11 -1.36
C LYS A 23 -9.47 -5.45 -2.08
N GLN A 24 -9.98 -5.40 -3.31
CA GLN A 24 -9.74 -6.46 -4.27
C GLN A 24 -8.25 -6.39 -4.63
N ILE A 25 -7.40 -7.01 -3.80
CA ILE A 25 -6.05 -7.39 -4.24
C ILE A 25 -6.29 -8.58 -5.17
N ALA A 26 -6.48 -8.28 -6.45
CA ALA A 26 -6.50 -9.27 -7.50
C ALA A 26 -5.14 -9.98 -7.49
N MET A 27 -5.08 -11.12 -6.80
CA MET A 27 -3.93 -11.99 -6.86
C MET A 27 -3.84 -12.55 -8.28
N PHE A 28 -2.83 -12.06 -9.00
CA PHE A 28 -2.12 -12.74 -10.08
C PHE A 28 -3.00 -13.52 -11.07
N GLY A 29 -3.65 -12.78 -11.97
CA GLY A 29 -4.10 -13.32 -13.24
C GLY A 29 -2.90 -13.58 -14.16
N LEU A 30 -2.46 -14.83 -14.24
CA LEU A 30 -1.44 -15.29 -15.18
C LEU A 30 -1.81 -14.89 -16.62
N PHE A 31 -0.91 -14.15 -17.28
CA PHE A 31 -0.90 -13.82 -18.71
C PHE A 31 -1.93 -12.83 -19.26
N LYS A 32 -2.20 -11.75 -18.52
CA LYS A 32 -2.53 -10.47 -19.19
C LYS A 32 -1.23 -9.73 -19.46
N LYS A 33 -1.06 -9.14 -20.65
CA LYS A 33 0.13 -8.35 -21.02
C LYS A 33 0.35 -7.31 -19.92
N LYS A 34 1.47 -7.41 -19.18
CA LYS A 34 1.80 -6.47 -18.10
C LYS A 34 1.69 -5.07 -18.67
N THR A 35 0.77 -4.30 -18.12
CA THR A 35 0.60 -2.89 -18.50
C THR A 35 1.88 -2.14 -18.14
N GLU A 36 2.16 -1.05 -18.83
CA GLU A 36 3.37 -0.26 -18.58
C GLU A 36 3.45 0.21 -17.11
N VAL A 37 2.29 0.55 -16.54
CA VAL A 37 2.12 0.88 -15.12
C VAL A 37 2.50 -0.29 -14.20
N GLU A 38 2.04 -1.52 -14.47
CA GLU A 38 2.42 -2.69 -13.67
C GLU A 38 3.93 -2.97 -13.73
N LYS A 39 4.55 -2.83 -14.91
CA LYS A 39 6.01 -3.00 -15.04
C LYS A 39 6.77 -1.96 -14.21
N LEU A 40 6.29 -0.71 -14.20
CA LEU A 40 6.87 0.34 -13.39
C LEU A 40 6.63 0.10 -11.89
N GLN A 41 5.45 -0.38 -11.49
CA GLN A 41 5.18 -0.76 -10.10
C GLN A 41 6.08 -1.90 -9.62
N GLU A 42 6.28 -2.93 -10.43
CA GLU A 42 7.24 -4.00 -10.11
C GLU A 42 8.67 -3.46 -9.97
N LYS A 43 9.06 -2.54 -10.84
CA LYS A 43 10.38 -1.88 -10.78
C LYS A 43 10.53 -1.05 -9.51
N TYR A 44 9.51 -0.25 -9.17
CA TYR A 44 9.48 0.54 -7.94
C TYR A 44 9.64 -0.35 -6.70
N GLN A 45 8.88 -1.44 -6.62
CA GLN A 45 8.96 -2.39 -5.50
C GLN A 45 10.35 -3.01 -5.37
N LYS A 46 10.97 -3.40 -6.49
CA LYS A 46 12.34 -3.90 -6.49
C LYS A 46 13.34 -2.85 -6.00
N LEU A 47 13.25 -1.63 -6.51
CA LEU A 47 14.13 -0.52 -6.11
C LEU A 47 13.99 -0.20 -4.63
N MET A 48 12.77 -0.14 -4.09
CA MET A 48 12.49 0.06 -2.66
C MET A 48 13.09 -1.06 -1.80
N LYS A 49 12.94 -2.31 -2.22
CA LYS A 49 13.51 -3.46 -1.50
C LYS A 49 15.05 -3.41 -1.53
N GLU A 50 15.63 -3.17 -2.69
CA GLU A 50 17.07 -3.03 -2.86
C GLU A 50 17.61 -1.84 -2.07
N ALA A 51 16.91 -0.71 -2.04
CA ALA A 51 17.27 0.45 -1.24
C ALA A 51 17.28 0.13 0.26
N PHE A 52 16.29 -0.61 0.73
CA PHE A 52 16.23 -1.07 2.13
C PHE A 52 17.36 -2.05 2.46
N ASP A 53 17.62 -3.03 1.60
CA ASP A 53 18.70 -3.99 1.79
C ASP A 53 20.07 -3.29 1.75
N LEU A 54 20.26 -2.35 0.83
CA LEU A 54 21.47 -1.52 0.74
C LEU A 54 21.58 -0.56 1.92
N SER A 55 20.50 -0.04 2.50
CA SER A 55 20.58 0.86 3.67
C SER A 55 21.30 0.22 4.86
N LYS A 56 21.29 -1.12 4.94
CA LYS A 56 21.99 -1.89 5.98
C LYS A 56 23.49 -2.05 5.71
N VAL A 57 23.92 -1.94 4.45
CA VAL A 57 25.30 -2.23 4.01
C VAL A 57 26.01 -0.95 3.55
N ASN A 58 25.33 -0.14 2.74
CA ASN A 58 25.80 1.09 2.15
C ASN A 58 24.67 2.14 2.05
N ARG A 59 24.67 3.09 2.99
CA ARG A 59 23.67 4.16 3.07
C ARG A 59 23.60 5.02 1.79
N SER A 60 24.75 5.32 1.18
CA SER A 60 24.79 6.17 -0.02
C SER A 60 24.15 5.49 -1.23
N GLU A 61 24.34 4.17 -1.38
CA GLU A 61 23.68 3.41 -2.45
C GLU A 61 22.19 3.22 -2.18
N GLY A 62 21.80 3.05 -0.91
CA GLY A 62 20.39 3.08 -0.50
C GLY A 62 19.69 4.37 -0.90
N ASP A 63 20.29 5.52 -0.58
CA ASP A 63 19.73 6.85 -0.92
C ASP A 63 19.56 7.03 -2.43
N LYS A 64 20.53 6.56 -3.24
CA LYS A 64 20.41 6.57 -4.72
C LYS A 64 19.23 5.74 -5.21
N LYS A 65 19.04 4.54 -4.66
CA LYS A 65 17.96 3.63 -5.04
C LYS A 65 16.59 4.16 -4.61
N TYR A 66 16.50 4.84 -3.48
CA TYR A 66 15.30 5.59 -3.08
C TYR A 66 14.96 6.69 -4.09
N ALA A 67 15.94 7.49 -4.51
CA ALA A 67 15.72 8.52 -5.53
C ALA A 67 15.29 7.94 -6.89
N GLU A 68 15.84 6.80 -7.29
CA GLU A 68 15.39 6.08 -8.48
C GLU A 68 13.94 5.57 -8.35
N ALA A 69 13.57 5.06 -7.17
CA ALA A 69 12.20 4.62 -6.90
C ALA A 69 11.23 5.81 -7.00
N ASP A 70 11.55 6.96 -6.41
CA ASP A 70 10.72 8.17 -6.52
C ASP A 70 10.53 8.62 -7.98
N ALA A 71 11.58 8.55 -8.80
CA ALA A 71 11.47 8.86 -10.22
C ALA A 71 10.56 7.87 -10.98
N VAL A 72 10.58 6.59 -10.62
CA VAL A 72 9.65 5.59 -11.17
C VAL A 72 8.21 5.86 -10.71
N GLN A 73 8.02 6.27 -9.46
CA GLN A 73 6.71 6.61 -8.93
C GLN A 73 6.10 7.81 -9.66
N LYS A 74 6.87 8.86 -9.94
CA LYS A 74 6.41 10.00 -10.76
C LYS A 74 5.96 9.56 -12.15
N LYS A 75 6.69 8.64 -12.80
CA LYS A 75 6.28 8.08 -14.10
C LYS A 75 4.97 7.30 -14.03
N ILE A 76 4.75 6.58 -12.93
CA ILE A 76 3.48 5.89 -12.70
C ILE A 76 2.35 6.91 -12.55
N GLU A 77 2.57 7.99 -11.79
CA GLU A 77 1.58 9.07 -11.61
C GLU A 77 1.27 9.78 -12.93
N GLU A 78 2.28 10.07 -13.75
CA GLU A 78 2.12 10.64 -15.10
C GLU A 78 1.31 9.74 -16.03
N LEU A 79 1.55 8.43 -16.00
CA LEU A 79 0.84 7.45 -16.84
C LEU A 79 -0.57 7.14 -16.34
N THR A 80 -0.77 7.15 -15.02
CA THR A 80 -2.07 6.90 -14.40
C THR A 80 -2.96 8.13 -14.37
N GLY A 81 -2.42 9.31 -14.73
CA GLY A 81 -3.15 10.50 -15.12
C GLY A 81 -4.32 10.81 -14.20
N LYS A 82 -4.04 11.54 -13.12
CA LYS A 82 -5.09 12.15 -12.29
C LYS A 82 -5.99 13.07 -13.14
#